data_AF-A0A9P6KES8-F1
#
_entry.id   AF-A0A9P6KES8-F1
#
_cell.length_a   1.000
_cell.length_b   1.000
_cell.length_c   1.000
_cell.angle_alpha   90.00
_cell.angle_beta   90.00
_cell.angle_gamma   90.00
#
_symmetry.space_group_name_H-M   'P 1'
#
loop_
_entity.id
_entity.type
_entity.pdbx_description
1 polymer ?
#
loop_
_entity_poly.entity_id
_entity_poly.type
_entity_poly.pdbx_seq_one_letter_code
_entity_poly.pdbx_strand_id
1 'polypeptide(L)'
;MEIIGDTSLGRYNKVSRMRIQKVENVNKCLEFIRQRGVSLTNIGAEDIVDENVKLILGLIWTLILRFTIADISEEGLSAKEGLLLWCQRKTAPYREVNVRDFTYSWADGLAFCALIHRHRPDLLDFDSLDKTDRHRNTQLAFDVAADHLNIPKLLDVEDVCDISRPDERSVMTYVAQYFHAFSELGKVDTAGRRVAKFAEVMESVWSMESDYERRVKALMQAIDNKRSEWESSTFRGDYADAKRQSVEFVNYKTSLKRKWVAEKRDIDTLLGNIQTKLKTYELKPYHPPHGLTLQDLDRTWKELLAAEERRYRLINAKIRDIKEKLRHDFAKQANEFQALVNAISNELVLLDGDLDLQLAHVRQLSTRLGPMADMLEGIQRLDDQCVEANIEENDHTIYSADDLSFDFGLLEQALQKKSAFISNQIVSRNMTNLTPAQLEEFESTFRHFDNRQSNSLSSAEFNAALASLGIMYEEEDFARIFAQCS
;
A
#
# COMPACT_ATOMS: atom_id res chain seq x y z
N MET A 1 -5.66 63.48 28.39
CA MET A 1 -6.68 62.60 29.00
C MET A 1 -7.31 61.68 27.98
N GLU A 2 -7.91 62.21 26.90
CA GLU A 2 -8.54 61.36 25.85
C GLU A 2 -7.57 60.33 25.26
N ILE A 3 -6.31 60.71 24.99
CA ILE A 3 -5.27 59.80 24.47
C ILE A 3 -4.94 58.68 25.47
N ILE A 4 -4.66 59.02 26.73
CA ILE A 4 -4.29 58.05 27.78
C ILE A 4 -5.47 57.16 28.17
N GLY A 5 -6.69 57.68 28.07
CA GLY A 5 -7.92 56.99 28.44
C GLY A 5 -8.64 56.30 27.29
N ASP A 6 -8.19 56.46 26.05
CA ASP A 6 -8.84 56.00 24.81
C ASP A 6 -10.36 56.25 24.78
N THR A 7 -10.79 57.38 25.32
CA THR A 7 -12.21 57.74 25.48
C THR A 7 -12.40 59.23 25.32
N SER A 8 -13.44 59.64 24.56
CA SER A 8 -13.72 61.06 24.37
C SER A 8 -14.37 61.67 25.62
N LEU A 9 -13.91 62.86 25.98
CA LEU A 9 -14.48 63.70 27.04
C LEU A 9 -15.68 64.52 26.56
N GLY A 10 -16.10 64.35 25.30
CA GLY A 10 -17.23 65.05 24.71
C GLY A 10 -16.92 66.52 24.42
N ARG A 11 -17.95 67.38 24.50
CA ARG A 11 -17.83 68.80 24.16
C ARG A 11 -17.12 69.58 25.27
N TYR A 12 -16.06 70.31 24.94
CA TYR A 12 -15.34 71.23 25.82
C TYR A 12 -15.14 72.59 25.15
N ASN A 13 -14.83 73.63 25.94
CA ASN A 13 -14.58 74.98 25.43
C ASN A 13 -13.23 75.03 24.72
N LYS A 14 -13.22 74.94 23.37
CA LYS A 14 -11.97 74.91 22.57
C LYS A 14 -11.13 76.19 22.70
N VAL A 15 -11.78 77.34 22.87
CA VAL A 15 -11.12 78.64 23.06
C VAL A 15 -11.62 79.23 24.37
N SER A 16 -10.87 79.02 25.45
CA SER A 16 -11.23 79.44 26.81
C SER A 16 -10.54 80.76 27.19
N ARG A 17 -11.18 81.89 26.89
CA ARG A 17 -10.65 83.23 27.22
C ARG A 17 -10.99 83.66 28.64
N MET A 18 -12.16 83.26 29.14
CA MET A 18 -12.59 83.60 30.49
C MET A 18 -12.15 82.52 31.49
N ARG A 19 -11.74 82.92 32.71
CA ARG A 19 -11.33 82.01 33.78
C ARG A 19 -12.37 80.91 34.03
N ILE A 20 -13.66 81.25 34.03
CA ILE A 20 -14.76 80.29 34.22
C ILE A 20 -14.77 79.16 33.18
N GLN A 21 -14.49 79.46 31.91
CA GLN A 21 -14.42 78.46 30.83
C GLN A 21 -13.22 77.52 31.00
N LYS A 22 -12.09 78.05 31.53
CA LYS A 22 -10.91 77.23 31.86
C LYS A 22 -11.22 76.28 33.02
N VAL A 23 -11.86 76.77 34.08
CA VAL A 23 -12.28 75.98 35.24
C VAL A 23 -13.25 74.85 34.84
N GLU A 24 -14.23 75.13 33.97
CA GLU A 24 -15.15 74.11 33.44
C GLU A 24 -14.43 72.98 32.69
N ASN A 25 -13.47 73.32 31.82
CA ASN A 25 -12.69 72.32 31.08
C ASN A 25 -11.84 71.46 32.02
N VAL A 26 -11.21 72.09 33.02
CA VAL A 26 -10.39 71.37 34.01
C VAL A 26 -11.26 70.47 34.88
N ASN A 27 -12.43 70.93 35.33
CA ASN A 27 -13.38 70.11 36.08
C ASN A 27 -13.79 68.85 35.30
N LYS A 28 -14.10 68.97 34.01
CA LYS A 28 -14.37 67.81 33.14
C LYS A 28 -13.21 66.82 33.11
N CYS A 29 -11.97 67.31 33.07
CA CYS A 29 -10.78 66.45 33.13
C CYS A 29 -10.63 65.78 34.50
N LEU A 30 -10.83 66.51 35.61
CA LEU A 30 -10.72 65.97 36.96
C LEU A 30 -11.81 64.93 37.25
N GLU A 31 -13.03 65.13 36.75
CA GLU A 31 -14.11 64.13 36.84
C GLU A 31 -13.74 62.83 36.13
N PHE A 32 -13.20 62.92 34.92
CA PHE A 32 -12.70 61.75 34.20
C PHE A 32 -11.62 61.00 34.98
N ILE A 33 -10.70 61.73 35.62
CA ILE A 33 -9.64 61.15 36.44
C ILE A 33 -10.22 60.40 37.64
N ARG A 34 -11.21 60.98 38.32
CA ARG A 34 -11.92 60.32 39.45
C ARG A 34 -12.65 59.05 39.00
N GLN A 35 -13.32 59.08 37.84
CA GLN A 35 -14.00 57.91 37.28
C GLN A 35 -13.05 56.73 37.01
N ARG A 36 -11.76 57.00 36.74
CA ARG A 36 -10.72 55.98 36.53
C ARG A 36 -10.04 55.52 37.83
N GLY A 37 -10.61 55.86 38.98
CA GLY A 37 -10.18 55.40 40.31
C GLY A 37 -9.00 56.16 40.90
N VAL A 38 -8.70 57.37 40.40
CA VAL A 38 -7.65 58.22 40.95
C VAL A 38 -8.22 59.13 42.05
N SER A 39 -7.63 59.07 43.24
CA SER A 39 -7.98 59.96 44.34
C SER A 39 -7.31 61.33 44.18
N LEU A 40 -8.12 62.39 44.11
CA LEU A 40 -7.68 63.78 43.94
C LEU A 40 -7.82 64.56 45.26
N THR A 41 -7.14 64.13 46.32
CA THR A 41 -7.16 64.81 47.61
C THR A 41 -6.46 66.18 47.50
N ASN A 42 -7.16 67.25 47.88
CA ASN A 42 -6.66 68.63 47.89
C ASN A 42 -6.26 69.20 46.51
N ILE A 43 -6.86 68.72 45.41
CA ILE A 43 -6.65 69.27 44.06
C ILE A 43 -8.01 69.68 43.47
N GLY A 44 -8.23 70.98 43.33
CA GLY A 44 -9.37 71.57 42.64
C GLY A 44 -9.02 72.07 41.23
N ALA A 45 -10.05 72.39 40.44
CA ALA A 45 -9.84 72.99 39.12
C ALA A 45 -9.25 74.41 39.21
N GLU A 46 -9.56 75.14 40.28
CA GLU A 46 -9.02 76.48 40.51
C GLU A 46 -7.50 76.45 40.70
N ASP A 47 -6.97 75.47 41.44
CA ASP A 47 -5.53 75.31 41.67
C ASP A 47 -4.73 75.15 40.37
N ILE A 48 -5.34 74.53 39.35
CA ILE A 48 -4.70 74.31 38.05
C ILE A 48 -4.83 75.56 37.18
N VAL A 49 -5.99 76.22 37.19
CA VAL A 49 -6.23 77.43 36.41
C VAL A 49 -5.43 78.63 36.94
N ASP A 50 -5.20 78.66 38.24
CA ASP A 50 -4.43 79.70 38.93
C ASP A 50 -2.95 79.31 39.12
N GLU A 51 -2.47 78.29 38.38
CA GLU A 51 -1.05 77.96 38.22
C GLU A 51 -0.33 77.55 39.51
N ASN A 52 -1.00 76.82 40.41
CA ASN A 52 -0.34 76.23 41.57
C ASN A 52 0.58 75.07 41.16
N VAL A 53 1.84 75.40 40.86
CA VAL A 53 2.86 74.48 40.34
C VAL A 53 2.96 73.20 41.18
N LYS A 54 2.91 73.29 42.52
CA LYS A 54 3.03 72.12 43.40
C LYS A 54 1.88 71.13 43.21
N LEU A 55 0.65 71.64 43.10
CA LEU A 55 -0.54 70.81 42.90
C LEU A 55 -0.63 70.28 41.48
N ILE A 56 -0.21 71.06 40.49
CA ILE A 56 -0.12 70.62 39.08
C ILE A 56 0.88 69.47 38.94
N LEU A 57 2.09 69.60 39.50
CA LEU A 57 3.08 68.52 39.50
C LEU A 57 2.58 67.28 40.27
N GLY A 58 1.90 67.48 41.40
CA GLY A 58 1.26 66.40 42.15
C GLY A 58 0.19 65.66 41.33
N LEU A 59 -0.61 66.39 40.55
CA LEU A 59 -1.61 65.82 39.65
C LEU A 59 -0.96 65.01 38.52
N ILE A 60 0.02 65.59 37.82
CA ILE A 60 0.74 64.93 36.72
C ILE A 60 1.39 63.65 37.20
N TRP A 61 2.05 63.67 38.37
CA TRP A 61 2.62 62.47 38.98
C TRP A 61 1.57 61.40 39.24
N THR A 62 0.42 61.77 39.81
CA THR A 62 -0.66 60.81 40.09
C THR A 62 -1.17 60.16 38.80
N LEU A 63 -1.21 60.90 37.69
CA LEU A 63 -1.56 60.37 36.38
C LEU A 63 -0.50 59.40 35.85
N ILE A 64 0.78 59.77 35.88
CA ILE A 64 1.88 58.87 35.48
C ILE A 64 1.86 57.59 36.31
N LEU A 65 1.75 57.73 37.63
CA LEU A 65 1.68 56.59 38.54
C LEU A 65 0.50 55.68 38.18
N ARG A 66 -0.70 56.22 37.93
CA ARG A 66 -1.89 55.42 37.64
C ARG A 66 -1.88 54.77 36.26
N PHE A 67 -1.47 55.51 35.23
CA PHE A 67 -1.67 55.10 33.84
C PHE A 67 -0.41 54.54 33.19
N THR A 68 0.77 54.77 33.78
CA THR A 68 2.04 54.25 33.27
C THR A 68 2.63 53.21 34.22
N ILE A 69 2.63 53.46 35.53
CA ILE A 69 3.36 52.58 36.47
C ILE A 69 2.45 51.55 37.14
N ALA A 70 1.18 51.86 37.40
CA ALA A 70 0.28 50.98 38.16
C ALA A 70 0.09 49.60 37.54
N ASP A 71 0.13 49.53 36.21
CA ASP A 71 -0.06 48.29 35.46
C ASP A 71 1.21 47.40 35.44
N ILE A 72 2.31 47.85 36.08
CA ILE A 72 3.59 47.12 36.23
C ILE A 72 3.57 46.18 37.46
N SER A 73 2.42 46.00 38.13
CA SER A 73 2.33 45.16 39.32
C SER A 73 2.65 43.69 39.01
N GLU A 74 3.77 43.22 39.56
CA GLU A 74 4.13 41.80 39.66
C GLU A 74 3.87 41.31 41.10
N GLU A 75 3.36 40.08 41.23
CA GLU A 75 3.35 39.32 42.50
C GLU A 75 2.63 40.00 43.70
N GLY A 76 1.62 40.84 43.44
CA GLY A 76 0.84 41.51 44.48
C GLY A 76 1.55 42.68 45.16
N LEU A 77 2.69 43.10 44.64
CA LEU A 77 3.44 44.27 45.09
C LEU A 77 2.81 45.57 44.59
N SER A 78 3.11 46.67 45.29
CA SER A 78 2.76 47.99 44.77
C SER A 78 3.49 48.24 43.44
N ALA A 79 2.91 49.09 42.60
CA ALA A 79 3.44 49.46 41.29
C ALA A 79 4.93 49.86 41.30
N LYS A 80 5.33 50.61 42.33
CA LYS A 80 6.71 51.04 42.56
C LYS A 80 7.62 49.86 42.88
N GLU A 81 7.19 48.99 43.80
CA GLU A 81 7.95 47.82 44.22
C GLU A 81 8.08 46.80 43.08
N GLY A 82 7.03 46.62 42.27
CA GLY A 82 7.07 45.80 41.06
C GLY A 82 8.08 46.31 40.04
N LEU A 83 8.09 47.61 39.74
CA LEU A 83 9.08 48.22 38.84
C LEU A 83 10.50 48.09 39.41
N LEU A 84 10.69 48.28 40.71
CA LEU A 84 11.99 48.15 41.37
C LEU A 84 12.50 46.71 41.30
N LEU A 85 11.63 45.74 41.61
CA LEU A 85 11.93 44.31 41.53
C LEU A 85 12.29 43.91 40.11
N TRP A 86 11.58 44.42 39.11
CA TRP A 86 11.94 44.20 37.70
C TRP A 86 13.34 44.71 37.39
N CYS A 87 13.67 45.95 37.81
CA CYS A 87 15.01 46.50 37.61
C CYS A 87 16.07 45.59 38.24
N GLN A 88 15.87 45.23 39.51
CA GLN A 88 16.77 44.34 40.25
C GLN A 88 16.97 42.99 39.57
N ARG A 89 15.88 42.34 39.12
CA ARG A 89 15.95 41.05 38.40
C ARG A 89 16.75 41.16 37.11
N LYS A 90 16.57 42.26 36.38
CA LYS A 90 17.25 42.49 35.10
C LYS A 90 18.72 42.87 35.28
N THR A 91 19.06 43.62 36.33
CA THR A 91 20.43 44.05 36.60
C THR A 91 21.21 43.09 37.52
N ALA A 92 20.58 42.09 38.14
CA ALA A 92 21.25 41.14 39.03
C ALA A 92 22.54 40.48 38.50
N PRO A 93 22.70 40.21 37.19
CA PRO A 93 23.95 39.65 36.65
C PRO A 93 25.14 40.63 36.65
N TYR A 94 24.91 41.94 36.78
CA TYR A 94 25.93 42.98 36.68
C TYR A 94 26.45 43.33 38.07
N ARG A 95 27.73 43.04 38.34
CA ARG A 95 28.32 43.15 39.68
C ARG A 95 28.44 44.60 40.15
N GLU A 96 28.65 45.50 39.21
CA GLU A 96 28.84 46.93 39.42
C GLU A 96 27.51 47.67 39.64
N VAL A 97 26.37 47.01 39.40
CA VAL A 97 25.04 47.64 39.44
C VAL A 97 24.21 47.06 40.58
N ASN A 98 23.78 47.92 41.48
CA ASN A 98 22.98 47.52 42.64
C ASN A 98 21.78 48.46 42.81
N VAL A 99 20.68 48.14 42.14
CA VAL A 99 19.46 48.97 42.14
C VAL A 99 18.68 48.77 43.44
N ARG A 100 18.65 49.79 44.30
CA ARG A 100 17.93 49.75 45.60
C ARG A 100 16.81 50.78 45.70
N ASP A 101 16.88 51.82 44.88
CA ASP A 101 15.94 52.93 44.87
C ASP A 101 15.80 53.50 43.44
N PHE A 102 14.98 54.53 43.29
CA PHE A 102 14.91 55.35 42.07
C PHE A 102 15.57 56.71 42.28
N THR A 103 16.61 56.80 43.10
CA THR A 103 17.36 58.04 43.32
C THR A 103 18.84 57.83 43.11
N TYR A 104 19.55 57.27 44.10
CA TYR A 104 21.00 57.19 44.11
C TYR A 104 21.52 56.08 43.21
N SER A 105 20.76 55.00 43.09
CA SER A 105 21.17 53.79 42.35
C SER A 105 21.32 53.99 40.84
N TRP A 106 20.94 55.17 40.33
CA TRP A 106 20.90 55.51 38.91
C TRP A 106 21.88 56.64 38.55
N ALA A 107 22.50 57.28 39.54
CA ALA A 107 23.30 58.49 39.36
C ALA A 107 24.62 58.27 38.61
N ASP A 108 25.09 57.02 38.53
CA ASP A 108 26.29 56.62 37.78
C ASP A 108 26.01 56.22 36.31
N GLY A 109 24.74 56.19 35.91
CA GLY A 109 24.31 55.80 34.56
C GLY A 109 24.39 54.30 34.26
N LEU A 110 25.03 53.50 35.13
CA LEU A 110 25.29 52.08 34.86
C LEU A 110 24.02 51.24 34.90
N ALA A 111 23.05 51.60 35.76
CA ALA A 111 21.76 50.92 35.81
C ALA A 111 20.98 51.04 34.48
N PHE A 112 20.98 52.21 33.84
CA PHE A 112 20.36 52.39 32.52
C PHE A 112 21.08 51.57 31.44
N CYS A 113 22.41 51.61 31.43
CA CYS A 113 23.23 50.82 30.50
C CYS A 113 22.98 49.31 30.66
N ALA A 114 22.91 48.83 31.90
CA ALA A 114 22.67 47.42 32.22
C ALA A 114 21.29 46.95 31.77
N LEU A 115 20.25 47.78 31.94
CA LEU A 115 18.91 47.46 31.45
C LEU A 115 18.86 47.33 29.92
N ILE A 116 19.57 48.21 29.20
CA ILE A 116 19.68 48.13 27.74
C ILE A 116 20.43 46.86 27.34
N HIS A 117 21.65 46.67 27.84
CA HIS A 117 22.49 45.53 27.49
C HIS A 117 21.82 44.19 27.83
N ARG A 118 21.03 44.12 28.91
CA ARG A 118 20.31 42.88 29.30
C ARG A 118 19.27 42.45 28.27
N HIS A 119 18.59 43.41 27.62
CA HIS A 119 17.52 43.12 26.65
C HIS A 119 18.03 43.15 25.21
N ARG A 120 19.00 44.02 24.93
CA ARG A 120 19.58 44.29 23.61
C ARG A 120 21.09 44.45 23.73
N PRO A 121 21.82 43.33 23.93
CA PRO A 121 23.27 43.38 24.11
C PRO A 121 24.01 43.87 22.85
N ASP A 122 23.35 43.82 21.70
CA ASP A 122 23.84 44.33 20.42
C ASP A 122 23.97 45.86 20.36
N LEU A 123 23.26 46.59 21.22
CA LEU A 123 23.22 48.06 21.17
C LEU A 123 24.27 48.75 22.05
N LEU A 124 24.80 48.04 23.05
CA LEU A 124 25.74 48.61 24.02
C LEU A 124 26.60 47.49 24.61
N ASP A 125 27.92 47.61 24.51
CA ASP A 125 28.84 46.70 25.20
C ASP A 125 29.09 47.21 26.63
N PHE A 126 28.44 46.57 27.61
CA PHE A 126 28.55 46.99 29.01
C PHE A 126 29.95 46.80 29.57
N ASP A 127 30.65 45.73 29.21
CA ASP A 127 31.93 45.38 29.85
C ASP A 127 33.06 46.34 29.43
N SER A 128 32.93 46.95 28.25
CA SER A 128 33.85 47.97 27.74
C SER A 128 33.72 49.36 28.36
N LEU A 129 32.63 49.64 29.11
CA LEU A 129 32.36 50.96 29.66
C LEU A 129 33.33 51.34 30.78
N ASP A 130 33.78 52.59 30.79
CA ASP A 130 34.43 53.18 31.95
C ASP A 130 33.40 53.42 33.05
N LYS A 131 33.46 52.60 34.11
CA LYS A 131 32.50 52.62 35.22
C LYS A 131 32.59 53.88 36.09
N THR A 132 33.64 54.68 35.91
CA THR A 132 33.84 55.92 36.68
C THR A 132 33.24 57.14 35.98
N ASP A 133 33.01 57.08 34.67
CA ASP A 133 32.50 58.19 33.87
C ASP A 133 30.96 58.22 33.82
N ARG A 134 30.36 58.74 34.89
CA ARG A 134 28.89 58.79 35.07
C ARG A 134 28.17 59.58 33.96
N HIS A 135 28.76 60.68 33.50
CA HIS A 135 28.15 61.57 32.52
C HIS A 135 28.07 60.89 31.16
N ARG A 136 29.18 60.31 30.71
CA ARG A 136 29.23 59.57 29.45
C ARG A 136 28.34 58.33 29.46
N ASN A 137 28.31 57.57 30.54
CA ASN A 137 27.49 56.38 30.65
C ASN A 137 25.99 56.72 30.58
N THR A 138 25.56 57.76 31.29
CA THR A 138 24.16 58.22 31.28
C THR A 138 23.77 58.75 29.90
N GLN A 139 24.61 59.61 29.31
CA GLN A 139 24.40 60.15 27.97
C GLN A 139 24.26 59.03 26.93
N LEU A 140 25.19 58.06 26.94
CA LEU A 140 25.16 56.91 26.04
C LEU A 140 23.87 56.11 26.19
N ALA A 141 23.45 55.82 27.42
CA ALA A 141 22.20 55.08 27.64
C ALA A 141 20.97 55.84 27.13
N PHE A 142 20.95 57.16 27.25
CA PHE A 142 19.82 58.00 26.80
C PHE A 142 19.81 58.12 25.27
N ASP A 143 20.97 58.26 24.64
CA ASP A 143 21.12 58.28 23.18
C ASP A 143 20.66 56.96 22.57
N VAL A 144 21.19 55.84 23.07
CA VAL A 144 20.83 54.50 22.57
C VAL A 144 19.33 54.23 22.77
N ALA A 145 18.76 54.64 23.90
CA ALA A 145 17.34 54.44 24.17
C ALA A 145 16.45 55.28 23.24
N ALA A 146 16.84 56.52 22.93
CA ALA A 146 16.10 57.36 22.00
C ALA A 146 16.21 56.85 20.56
N ASP A 147 17.43 56.59 20.10
CA ASP A 147 17.71 56.31 18.69
C ASP A 147 17.27 54.89 18.27
N HIS A 148 17.35 53.91 19.18
CA HIS A 148 17.13 52.50 18.86
C HIS A 148 15.95 51.85 19.56
N LEU A 149 15.49 52.41 20.69
CA LEU A 149 14.39 51.85 21.49
C LEU A 149 13.15 52.75 21.50
N ASN A 150 13.20 53.90 20.81
CA ASN A 150 12.11 54.88 20.76
C ASN A 150 11.65 55.36 22.15
N ILE A 151 12.57 55.39 23.11
CA ILE A 151 12.34 55.92 24.46
C ILE A 151 12.79 57.38 24.47
N PRO A 152 11.88 58.37 24.57
CA PRO A 152 12.26 59.78 24.50
C PRO A 152 13.06 60.19 25.72
N LYS A 153 14.11 61.02 25.55
CA LYS A 153 14.92 61.54 26.65
C LYS A 153 14.08 62.47 27.55
N LEU A 154 13.59 61.94 28.67
CA LEU A 154 12.76 62.71 29.62
C LEU A 154 13.57 63.40 30.72
N LEU A 155 14.83 63.00 30.90
CA LEU A 155 15.75 63.52 31.90
C LEU A 155 17.00 64.07 31.21
N ASP A 156 17.54 65.14 31.75
CA ASP A 156 18.86 65.64 31.38
C ASP A 156 19.94 64.88 32.16
N VAL A 157 21.15 64.78 31.61
CA VAL A 157 22.24 63.99 32.22
C VAL A 157 22.70 64.64 33.53
N GLU A 158 22.77 65.97 33.55
CA GLU A 158 23.17 66.77 34.70
C GLU A 158 22.21 66.57 35.89
N ASP A 159 20.90 66.43 35.62
CA ASP A 159 19.88 66.22 36.66
C ASP A 159 19.98 64.85 37.34
N VAL A 160 20.57 63.88 36.66
CA VAL A 160 20.79 62.52 37.19
C VAL A 160 22.17 62.40 37.84
N CYS A 161 23.20 62.99 37.23
CA CYS A 161 24.58 62.81 37.68
C CYS A 161 25.02 63.85 38.72
N ASP A 162 24.68 65.13 38.56
CA ASP A 162 25.26 66.22 39.35
C ASP A 162 24.46 66.56 40.60
N ILE A 163 23.18 66.17 40.64
CA ILE A 163 22.33 66.33 41.83
C ILE A 163 22.65 65.23 42.85
N SER A 164 22.92 65.63 44.09
CA SER A 164 23.28 64.68 45.17
C SER A 164 22.20 63.62 45.42
N ARG A 165 20.93 63.98 45.23
CA ARG A 165 19.79 63.06 45.27
C ARG A 165 18.85 63.39 44.11
N PRO A 166 18.92 62.64 42.99
CA PRO A 166 17.98 62.80 41.88
C PRO A 166 16.53 62.63 42.35
N ASP A 167 15.59 63.31 41.68
CA ASP A 167 14.17 63.22 42.03
C ASP A 167 13.59 61.84 41.72
N GLU A 168 13.05 61.20 42.75
CA GLU A 168 12.58 59.81 42.67
C GLU A 168 11.47 59.63 41.63
N ARG A 169 10.56 60.60 41.54
CA ARG A 169 9.39 60.52 40.65
C ARG A 169 9.82 60.66 39.20
N SER A 170 10.79 61.53 38.94
CA SER A 170 11.35 61.77 37.60
C SER A 170 12.10 60.53 37.10
N VAL A 171 12.97 59.93 37.91
CA VAL A 171 13.67 58.68 37.56
C VAL A 171 12.68 57.52 37.37
N MET A 172 11.70 57.35 38.28
CA MET A 172 10.65 56.33 38.11
C MET A 172 9.89 56.47 36.80
N THR A 173 9.51 57.71 36.44
CA THR A 173 8.79 58.00 35.20
C THR A 173 9.59 57.55 33.98
N TYR A 174 10.89 57.84 33.98
CA TYR A 174 11.75 57.49 32.87
C TYR A 174 12.03 55.97 32.80
N VAL A 175 12.35 55.34 33.93
CA VAL A 175 12.56 53.88 34.00
C VAL A 175 11.30 53.10 33.61
N ALA A 176 10.10 53.63 33.90
CA ALA A 176 8.86 53.02 33.44
C ALA A 176 8.75 52.98 31.90
N GLN A 177 9.33 53.95 31.17
CA GLN A 177 9.39 53.90 29.71
C GLN A 177 10.25 52.72 29.22
N TYR A 178 11.39 52.47 29.87
CA TYR A 178 12.22 51.29 29.59
C TYR A 178 11.46 49.99 29.85
N PHE A 179 10.71 49.91 30.96
CA PHE A 179 9.88 48.74 31.25
C PHE A 179 8.87 48.47 30.13
N HIS A 180 8.13 49.48 29.69
CA HIS A 180 7.11 49.33 28.65
C HIS A 180 7.72 48.93 27.32
N ALA A 181 8.77 49.62 26.87
CA ALA A 181 9.46 49.30 25.64
C ALA A 181 9.92 47.83 25.64
N PHE A 182 10.65 47.38 26.67
CA PHE A 182 11.13 46.01 26.72
C PHE A 182 10.03 44.95 26.94
N SER A 183 8.95 45.30 27.63
CA SER A 183 7.79 44.42 27.81
C SER A 183 7.05 44.21 26.49
N GLU A 184 6.92 45.25 25.67
CA GLU A 184 6.33 45.15 24.33
C GLU A 184 7.20 44.30 23.41
N LEU A 185 8.52 44.50 23.40
CA LEU A 185 9.45 43.64 22.65
C LEU A 185 9.29 42.16 23.04
N GLY A 186 9.23 41.86 24.33
CA GLY A 186 9.04 40.48 24.81
C GLY A 186 7.70 39.85 24.42
N LYS A 187 6.62 40.66 24.33
CA LYS A 187 5.32 40.21 23.82
C LYS A 187 5.39 39.85 22.33
N VAL A 188 6.06 40.68 21.53
CA VAL A 188 6.27 40.43 20.10
C VAL A 188 7.06 39.15 19.87
N ASP A 189 8.14 38.92 20.62
CA ASP A 189 8.93 37.69 20.53
C ASP A 189 8.12 36.45 20.88
N THR A 190 7.32 36.53 21.95
CA THR A 190 6.47 35.41 22.38
C THR A 190 5.39 35.12 21.34
N ALA A 191 4.77 36.16 20.78
CA ALA A 191 3.82 36.02 19.69
C ALA A 191 4.48 35.41 18.44
N GLY A 192 5.68 35.87 18.08
CA GLY A 192 6.48 35.32 16.97
C GLY A 192 6.76 33.83 17.14
N ARG A 193 7.19 33.40 18.32
CA ARG A 193 7.39 31.96 18.62
C ARG A 193 6.10 31.14 18.52
N ARG A 194 4.97 31.68 18.96
CA ARG A 194 3.66 31.01 18.83
C ARG A 194 3.24 30.88 17.37
N VAL A 195 3.43 31.92 16.56
CA VAL A 195 3.15 31.90 15.11
C VAL A 195 4.05 30.89 14.41
N ALA A 196 5.36 30.87 14.72
CA ALA A 196 6.29 29.88 14.17
C ALA A 196 5.84 28.46 14.51
N LYS A 197 5.45 28.20 15.76
CA LYS A 197 4.96 26.87 16.17
C LYS A 197 3.68 26.48 15.45
N PHE A 198 2.76 27.44 15.24
CA PHE A 198 1.55 27.20 14.46
C PHE A 198 1.86 26.91 12.99
N ALA A 199 2.83 27.62 12.39
CA ALA A 199 3.27 27.36 11.02
C ALA A 199 3.84 25.93 10.86
N GLU A 200 4.65 25.45 11.80
CA GLU A 200 5.13 24.06 11.81
C GLU A 200 3.98 23.04 11.84
N VAL A 201 2.94 23.31 12.63
CA VAL A 201 1.74 22.46 12.69
C VAL A 201 1.03 22.43 11.34
N MET A 202 0.85 23.61 10.71
CA MET A 202 0.21 23.73 9.40
C MET A 202 1.00 23.04 8.29
N GLU A 203 2.31 23.21 8.25
CA GLU A 203 3.19 22.51 7.31
C GLU A 203 3.06 20.99 7.47
N SER A 204 3.05 20.52 8.72
CA SER A 204 2.88 19.09 9.00
C SER A 204 1.50 18.57 8.57
N VAL A 205 0.42 19.33 8.77
CA VAL A 205 -0.93 18.96 8.28
C VAL A 205 -0.95 18.89 6.75
N TRP A 206 -0.41 19.91 6.08
CA TRP A 206 -0.37 19.97 4.62
C TRP A 206 0.42 18.80 4.01
N SER A 207 1.54 18.44 4.62
CA SER A 207 2.32 17.25 4.24
C SER A 207 1.51 15.95 4.38
N MET A 208 0.74 15.80 5.46
CA MET A 208 -0.13 14.63 5.66
C MET A 208 -1.27 14.58 4.63
N GLU A 209 -1.89 15.72 4.30
CA GLU A 209 -2.94 15.82 3.26
C GLU A 209 -2.40 15.43 1.89
N SER A 210 -1.23 15.95 1.51
CA SER A 210 -0.57 15.62 0.24
C SER A 210 -0.17 14.13 0.17
N ASP A 211 0.34 13.56 1.27
CA ASP A 211 0.64 12.12 1.33
C ASP A 211 -0.62 11.27 1.17
N TYR A 212 -1.72 11.64 1.82
CA TYR A 212 -3.01 10.98 1.68
C TYR A 212 -3.47 10.96 0.22
N GLU A 213 -3.52 12.12 -0.44
CA GLU A 213 -3.98 12.23 -1.83
C GLU A 213 -3.11 11.39 -2.78
N ARG A 214 -1.78 11.46 -2.61
CA ARG A 214 -0.83 10.69 -3.41
C ARG A 214 -1.05 9.19 -3.25
N ARG A 215 -1.20 8.71 -2.01
CA ARG A 215 -1.35 7.28 -1.69
C ARG A 215 -2.67 6.72 -2.19
N VAL A 216 -3.78 7.44 -1.99
CA VAL A 216 -5.10 7.06 -2.53
C VAL A 216 -5.04 6.92 -4.04
N LYS A 217 -4.51 7.94 -4.73
CA LYS A 217 -4.41 7.95 -6.19
C LYS A 217 -3.54 6.79 -6.71
N ALA A 218 -2.38 6.56 -6.09
CA ALA A 218 -1.48 5.49 -6.48
C ALA A 218 -2.11 4.10 -6.28
N LEU A 219 -2.82 3.89 -5.16
CA LEU A 219 -3.51 2.63 -4.89
C LEU A 219 -4.64 2.38 -5.90
N MET A 220 -5.49 3.38 -6.16
CA MET A 220 -6.58 3.26 -7.13
C MET A 220 -6.03 2.95 -8.53
N GLN A 221 -4.98 3.66 -8.96
CA GLN A 221 -4.35 3.43 -10.25
C GLN A 221 -3.73 2.01 -10.35
N ALA A 222 -3.08 1.54 -9.29
CA ALA A 222 -2.52 0.19 -9.27
C ALA A 222 -3.61 -0.90 -9.37
N ILE A 223 -4.75 -0.68 -8.72
CA ILE A 223 -5.92 -1.56 -8.80
C ILE A 223 -6.48 -1.59 -10.24
N ASP A 224 -6.69 -0.42 -10.84
CA ASP A 224 -7.25 -0.33 -12.20
C ASP A 224 -6.33 -0.90 -13.27
N ASN A 225 -5.01 -0.72 -13.12
CA ASN A 225 -4.02 -1.37 -13.99
C ASN A 225 -4.11 -2.89 -13.90
N LYS A 226 -4.25 -3.45 -12.69
CA LYS A 226 -4.33 -4.91 -12.51
C LYS A 226 -5.64 -5.48 -13.06
N ARG A 227 -6.74 -4.74 -12.93
CA ARG A 227 -8.01 -5.11 -13.56
C ARG A 227 -7.89 -5.15 -15.08
N SER A 228 -7.27 -4.14 -15.67
CA SER A 228 -7.03 -4.06 -17.11
C SER A 228 -6.13 -5.20 -17.62
N GLU A 229 -5.11 -5.57 -16.84
CA GLU A 229 -4.26 -6.73 -17.12
C GLU A 229 -5.09 -8.02 -17.19
N TRP A 230 -6.02 -8.24 -16.24
CA TRP A 230 -6.90 -9.42 -16.29
C TRP A 230 -7.89 -9.40 -17.45
N GLU A 231 -8.44 -8.24 -17.79
CA GLU A 231 -9.38 -8.09 -18.92
C GLU A 231 -8.71 -8.35 -20.27
N SER A 232 -7.45 -7.94 -20.44
CA SER A 232 -6.67 -8.17 -21.66
C SER A 232 -6.05 -9.57 -21.76
N SER A 233 -5.98 -10.31 -20.66
CA SER A 233 -5.31 -11.61 -20.63
C SER A 233 -6.15 -12.74 -21.25
N THR A 234 -5.56 -13.48 -22.18
CA THR A 234 -6.19 -14.61 -22.88
C THR A 234 -5.53 -15.94 -22.52
N PHE A 235 -6.24 -17.05 -22.71
CA PHE A 235 -5.69 -18.41 -22.57
C PHE A 235 -5.18 -18.92 -23.91
N ARG A 236 -4.02 -19.57 -23.92
CA ARG A 236 -3.47 -20.26 -25.10
C ARG A 236 -4.24 -21.52 -25.47
N GLY A 237 -4.96 -22.09 -24.50
CA GLY A 237 -5.81 -23.27 -24.68
C GLY A 237 -5.20 -24.57 -24.18
N ASP A 238 -3.93 -24.57 -23.80
CA ASP A 238 -3.26 -25.69 -23.14
C ASP A 238 -3.44 -25.68 -21.61
N TYR A 239 -3.31 -26.85 -20.99
CA TYR A 239 -3.47 -27.00 -19.54
C TYR A 239 -2.37 -26.27 -18.75
N ALA A 240 -1.13 -26.31 -19.23
CA ALA A 240 0.03 -25.71 -18.58
C ALA A 240 -0.12 -24.18 -18.41
N ASP A 241 -0.63 -23.47 -19.41
CA ASP A 241 -0.94 -22.03 -19.37
C ASP A 241 -2.07 -21.75 -18.38
N ALA A 242 -3.17 -22.49 -18.45
CA ALA A 242 -4.29 -22.30 -17.52
C ALA A 242 -3.85 -22.55 -16.07
N LYS A 243 -3.00 -23.55 -15.83
CA LYS A 243 -2.41 -23.85 -14.53
C LYS A 243 -1.45 -22.76 -14.06
N ARG A 244 -0.57 -22.25 -14.94
CA ARG A 244 0.32 -21.12 -14.64
C ARG A 244 -0.47 -19.88 -14.22
N GLN A 245 -1.50 -19.50 -14.98
CA GLN A 245 -2.35 -18.36 -14.65
C GLN A 245 -3.09 -18.56 -13.31
N SER A 246 -3.48 -19.80 -12.98
CA SER A 246 -4.04 -20.14 -11.67
C SER A 246 -3.03 -19.89 -10.53
N VAL A 247 -1.78 -20.34 -10.69
CA VAL A 247 -0.71 -20.12 -9.70
C VAL A 247 -0.39 -18.64 -9.55
N GLU A 248 -0.27 -17.89 -10.65
CA GLU A 248 -0.07 -16.44 -10.63
C GLU A 248 -1.18 -15.70 -9.90
N PHE A 249 -2.44 -16.10 -10.11
CA PHE A 249 -3.59 -15.53 -9.41
C PHE A 249 -3.53 -15.79 -7.90
N VAL A 250 -3.16 -17.00 -7.49
CA VAL A 250 -2.96 -17.33 -6.06
C VAL A 250 -1.81 -16.51 -5.47
N ASN A 251 -0.69 -16.39 -6.17
CA ASN A 251 0.45 -15.59 -5.75
C ASN A 251 0.09 -14.10 -5.59
N TYR A 252 -0.69 -13.54 -6.51
CA TYR A 252 -1.22 -12.19 -6.38
C TYR A 252 -2.05 -12.03 -5.09
N LYS A 253 -2.93 -13.00 -4.77
CA LYS A 253 -3.77 -12.95 -3.56
C LYS A 253 -2.96 -13.02 -2.26
N THR A 254 -1.89 -13.80 -2.23
CA THR A 254 -1.06 -13.99 -1.03
C THR A 254 0.02 -12.93 -0.85
N SER A 255 0.40 -12.22 -1.92
CA SER A 255 1.43 -11.18 -1.90
C SER A 255 0.86 -9.77 -2.10
N LEU A 256 0.69 -9.35 -3.36
CA LEU A 256 0.35 -7.98 -3.74
C LEU A 256 -0.98 -7.52 -3.12
N LYS A 257 -2.03 -8.35 -3.17
CA LYS A 257 -3.33 -8.01 -2.58
C LYS A 257 -3.22 -7.72 -1.09
N ARG A 258 -2.40 -8.45 -0.34
CA ARG A 258 -2.21 -8.22 1.11
C ARG A 258 -1.59 -6.85 1.38
N LYS A 259 -0.62 -6.43 0.55
CA LYS A 259 -0.02 -5.09 0.62
C LYS A 259 -1.08 -4.00 0.38
N TRP A 260 -1.96 -4.20 -0.60
CA TRP A 260 -3.04 -3.25 -0.87
C TRP A 260 -4.10 -3.20 0.24
N VAL A 261 -4.43 -4.32 0.88
CA VAL A 261 -5.32 -4.34 2.06
C VAL A 261 -4.71 -3.55 3.22
N ALA A 262 -3.41 -3.72 3.48
CA ALA A 262 -2.70 -2.94 4.49
C ALA A 262 -2.70 -1.44 4.15
N GLU A 263 -2.32 -1.11 2.92
CA GLU A 263 -2.28 0.28 2.44
C GLU A 263 -3.65 0.98 2.54
N LYS A 264 -4.75 0.29 2.19
CA LYS A 264 -6.11 0.83 2.35
C LYS A 264 -6.41 1.19 3.80
N ARG A 265 -6.02 0.34 4.75
CA ARG A 265 -6.21 0.59 6.19
C ARG A 265 -5.34 1.75 6.69
N ASP A 266 -4.11 1.85 6.18
CA ASP A 266 -3.20 2.92 6.55
C ASP A 266 -3.68 4.28 6.03
N ILE A 267 -4.28 4.32 4.83
CA ILE A 267 -4.95 5.50 4.26
C ILE A 267 -6.14 5.93 5.13
N ASP A 268 -7.00 4.98 5.55
CA ASP A 268 -8.12 5.27 6.46
C ASP A 268 -7.62 5.88 7.78
N THR A 269 -6.54 5.29 8.33
CA THR A 269 -5.90 5.76 9.57
C THR A 269 -5.29 7.15 9.41
N LEU A 270 -4.61 7.40 8.29
CA LEU A 270 -4.01 8.70 7.98
C LEU A 270 -5.06 9.79 7.91
N LEU A 271 -6.19 9.55 7.23
CA LEU A 271 -7.29 10.52 7.19
C LEU A 271 -7.84 10.80 8.59
N GLY A 272 -8.04 9.76 9.41
CA GLY A 272 -8.48 9.91 10.80
C GLY A 272 -7.50 10.75 11.64
N ASN A 273 -6.20 10.57 11.43
CA ASN A 273 -5.15 11.35 12.09
C ASN A 273 -5.15 12.82 11.63
N ILE A 274 -5.35 13.09 10.34
CA ILE A 274 -5.50 14.46 9.80
C ILE A 274 -6.70 15.15 10.47
N GLN A 275 -7.86 14.48 10.50
CA GLN A 275 -9.07 15.04 11.13
C GLN A 275 -8.87 15.33 12.62
N THR A 276 -8.24 14.40 13.34
CA THR A 276 -7.97 14.57 14.78
C THR A 276 -7.05 15.76 15.00
N LYS A 277 -5.97 15.88 14.21
CA LYS A 277 -5.01 16.98 14.31
C LYS A 277 -5.66 18.32 14.01
N LEU A 278 -6.44 18.44 12.94
CA LEU A 278 -7.18 19.66 12.61
C LEU A 278 -8.15 20.05 13.74
N LYS A 279 -8.89 19.09 14.29
CA LYS A 279 -9.82 19.31 15.40
C LYS A 279 -9.12 19.77 16.68
N THR A 280 -7.94 19.23 17.00
CA THR A 280 -7.14 19.64 18.16
C THR A 280 -6.79 21.14 18.14
N TYR A 281 -6.58 21.71 16.95
CA TYR A 281 -6.26 23.13 16.77
C TYR A 281 -7.48 23.97 16.34
N GLU A 282 -8.70 23.43 16.47
CA GLU A 282 -9.95 24.11 16.07
C GLU A 282 -9.97 24.59 14.61
N LEU A 283 -9.26 23.88 13.74
CA LEU A 283 -9.19 24.17 12.31
C LEU A 283 -10.35 23.53 11.56
N LYS A 284 -10.61 24.04 10.35
CA LYS A 284 -11.64 23.49 9.47
C LYS A 284 -11.31 22.03 9.14
N PRO A 285 -12.30 21.12 9.16
CA PRO A 285 -12.08 19.73 8.78
C PRO A 285 -11.61 19.60 7.33
N TYR A 286 -10.66 18.71 7.09
CA TYR A 286 -10.18 18.41 5.75
C TYR A 286 -11.22 17.60 4.98
N HIS A 287 -11.43 17.94 3.72
CA HIS A 287 -12.32 17.21 2.83
C HIS A 287 -11.51 16.81 1.59
N PRO A 288 -11.25 15.52 1.37
CA PRO A 288 -10.51 15.07 0.20
C PRO A 288 -11.15 15.55 -1.11
N PRO A 289 -10.35 15.88 -2.14
CA PRO A 289 -10.86 16.22 -3.46
C PRO A 289 -11.76 15.13 -4.05
N HIS A 290 -12.69 15.53 -4.91
CA HIS A 290 -13.55 14.59 -5.64
C HIS A 290 -12.71 13.55 -6.40
N GLY A 291 -13.05 12.27 -6.23
CA GLY A 291 -12.33 11.15 -6.83
C GLY A 291 -11.23 10.56 -5.95
N LEU A 292 -10.85 11.22 -4.84
CA LEU A 292 -9.85 10.75 -3.87
C LEU A 292 -10.46 10.52 -2.48
N THR A 293 -11.77 10.38 -2.40
CA THR A 293 -12.44 10.12 -1.13
C THR A 293 -12.33 8.64 -0.74
N LEU A 294 -12.54 8.32 0.54
CA LEU A 294 -12.63 6.92 0.98
C LEU A 294 -13.78 6.16 0.29
N GLN A 295 -14.86 6.85 -0.07
CA GLN A 295 -15.97 6.26 -0.81
C GLN A 295 -15.56 5.90 -2.25
N ASP A 296 -14.78 6.75 -2.90
CA ASP A 296 -14.23 6.47 -4.23
C ASP A 296 -13.29 5.26 -4.18
N LEU A 297 -12.41 5.21 -3.17
CA LEU A 297 -11.52 4.07 -2.96
C LEU A 297 -12.30 2.77 -2.68
N ASP A 298 -13.34 2.83 -1.86
CA ASP A 298 -14.23 1.69 -1.59
C ASP A 298 -14.96 1.20 -2.84
N ARG A 299 -15.37 2.12 -3.73
CA ARG A 299 -15.95 1.76 -5.03
C ARG A 299 -14.93 1.00 -5.89
N THR A 300 -13.73 1.56 -6.08
CA THR A 300 -12.65 0.90 -6.84
C THR A 300 -12.28 -0.46 -6.23
N TRP A 301 -12.30 -0.58 -4.90
CA TRP A 301 -12.08 -1.85 -4.21
C TRP A 301 -13.18 -2.89 -4.50
N LYS A 302 -14.45 -2.49 -4.52
CA LYS A 302 -15.56 -3.39 -4.89
C LYS A 302 -15.42 -3.87 -6.33
N GLU A 303 -15.02 -2.99 -7.24
CA GLU A 303 -14.79 -3.34 -8.64
C GLU A 303 -13.63 -4.33 -8.80
N LEU A 304 -12.55 -4.18 -8.01
CA LEU A 304 -11.47 -5.18 -7.92
C LEU A 304 -11.99 -6.55 -7.48
N LEU A 305 -12.79 -6.61 -6.42
CA LEU A 305 -13.34 -7.88 -5.91
C LEU A 305 -14.21 -8.58 -6.97
N ALA A 306 -15.02 -7.81 -7.70
CA ALA A 306 -15.82 -8.35 -8.80
C ALA A 306 -14.94 -8.86 -9.96
N ALA A 307 -13.86 -8.15 -10.29
CA ALA A 307 -12.91 -8.58 -11.32
C ALA A 307 -12.14 -9.84 -10.90
N GLU A 308 -11.73 -9.94 -9.63
CA GLU A 308 -11.08 -11.12 -9.07
C GLU A 308 -11.97 -12.35 -9.13
N GLU A 309 -13.25 -12.20 -8.78
CA GLU A 309 -14.22 -13.29 -8.86
C GLU A 309 -14.41 -13.77 -10.30
N ARG A 310 -14.60 -12.83 -11.25
CA ARG A 310 -14.70 -13.15 -12.68
C ARG A 310 -13.45 -13.90 -13.16
N ARG A 311 -12.26 -13.41 -12.81
CA ARG A 311 -10.99 -14.01 -13.21
C ARG A 311 -10.81 -15.42 -12.66
N TYR A 312 -11.11 -15.63 -11.38
CA TYR A 312 -11.04 -16.94 -10.74
C TYR A 312 -12.01 -17.95 -11.39
N ARG A 313 -13.26 -17.55 -11.61
CA ARG A 313 -14.26 -18.39 -12.29
C ARG A 313 -13.81 -18.76 -13.70
N LEU A 314 -13.27 -17.79 -14.45
CA LEU A 314 -12.80 -18.00 -15.81
C LEU A 314 -11.63 -19.01 -15.88
N ILE A 315 -10.62 -18.86 -15.01
CA ILE A 315 -9.48 -19.80 -14.94
C ILE A 315 -9.99 -21.23 -14.64
N ASN A 316 -10.85 -21.39 -13.64
CA ASN A 316 -11.36 -22.70 -13.25
C ASN A 316 -12.25 -23.33 -14.31
N ALA A 317 -13.12 -22.54 -14.94
CA ALA A 317 -13.93 -23.00 -16.06
C ALA A 317 -13.02 -23.48 -17.21
N LYS A 318 -11.98 -22.71 -17.56
CA LYS A 318 -11.08 -23.08 -18.64
C LYS A 318 -10.29 -24.36 -18.34
N ILE A 319 -9.81 -24.53 -17.11
CA ILE A 319 -9.15 -25.78 -16.69
C ILE A 319 -10.11 -26.97 -16.82
N ARG A 320 -11.37 -26.80 -16.41
CA ARG A 320 -12.39 -27.85 -16.51
C ARG A 320 -12.67 -28.21 -17.97
N ASP A 321 -12.86 -27.21 -18.83
CA ASP A 321 -13.13 -27.42 -20.26
C ASP A 321 -11.96 -28.13 -20.95
N ILE A 322 -10.72 -27.79 -20.61
CA ILE A 322 -9.52 -28.47 -21.14
C ILE A 322 -9.50 -29.93 -20.67
N LYS A 323 -9.74 -30.19 -19.38
CA LYS A 323 -9.77 -31.56 -18.86
C LYS A 323 -10.88 -32.40 -19.49
N GLU A 324 -12.08 -31.83 -19.67
CA GLU A 324 -13.20 -32.52 -20.31
C GLU A 324 -12.88 -32.85 -21.76
N LYS A 325 -12.28 -31.90 -22.49
CA LYS A 325 -11.85 -32.12 -23.87
C LYS A 325 -10.81 -33.22 -23.97
N LEU A 326 -9.79 -33.22 -23.11
CA LEU A 326 -8.77 -34.28 -23.07
C LEU A 326 -9.39 -35.66 -22.81
N ARG A 327 -10.33 -35.76 -21.85
CA ARG A 327 -11.06 -37.00 -21.58
C ARG A 327 -11.81 -37.51 -22.81
N HIS A 328 -12.55 -36.64 -23.50
CA HIS A 328 -13.27 -37.00 -24.71
C HIS A 328 -12.34 -37.36 -25.89
N ASP A 329 -11.29 -36.59 -26.11
CA ASP A 329 -10.35 -36.79 -27.23
C ASP A 329 -9.59 -38.12 -27.06
N PHE A 330 -9.12 -38.42 -25.83
CA PHE A 330 -8.51 -39.71 -25.50
C PHE A 330 -9.51 -40.86 -25.70
N ALA A 331 -10.70 -40.77 -25.09
CA ALA A 331 -11.69 -41.83 -25.16
C ALA A 331 -12.13 -42.14 -26.58
N LYS A 332 -12.30 -41.10 -27.41
CA LYS A 332 -12.64 -41.27 -28.82
C LYS A 332 -11.56 -42.07 -29.56
N GLN A 333 -10.29 -41.67 -29.45
CA GLN A 333 -9.21 -42.37 -30.14
C GLN A 333 -9.02 -43.79 -29.59
N ALA A 334 -9.09 -43.98 -28.27
CA ALA A 334 -9.02 -45.29 -27.63
C ALA A 334 -10.11 -46.25 -28.13
N ASN A 335 -11.37 -45.81 -28.11
CA ASN A 335 -12.50 -46.64 -28.54
C ASN A 335 -12.44 -46.95 -30.04
N GLU A 336 -12.05 -45.99 -30.88
CA GLU A 336 -11.86 -46.19 -32.33
C GLU A 336 -10.72 -47.18 -32.60
N PHE A 337 -9.61 -47.07 -31.88
CA PHE A 337 -8.47 -47.98 -31.99
C PHE A 337 -8.84 -49.40 -31.61
N GLN A 338 -9.51 -49.60 -30.47
CA GLN A 338 -9.95 -50.93 -30.05
C GLN A 338 -10.93 -51.56 -31.06
N ALA A 339 -11.84 -50.77 -31.63
CA ALA A 339 -12.76 -51.25 -32.66
C ALA A 339 -12.00 -51.75 -33.90
N LEU A 340 -10.93 -51.06 -34.31
CA LEU A 340 -10.06 -51.50 -35.41
C LEU A 340 -9.30 -52.79 -35.06
N VAL A 341 -8.75 -52.91 -33.84
CA VAL A 341 -8.10 -54.14 -33.38
C VAL A 341 -9.05 -55.33 -33.42
N ASN A 342 -10.28 -55.15 -32.92
CA ASN A 342 -11.32 -56.18 -32.94
C ASN A 342 -11.75 -56.55 -34.37
N ALA A 343 -11.87 -55.55 -35.27
CA ALA A 343 -12.23 -55.79 -36.66
C ALA A 343 -11.18 -56.64 -37.38
N ILE A 344 -9.90 -56.31 -37.26
CA ILE A 344 -8.81 -57.07 -37.89
C ILE A 344 -8.70 -58.47 -37.27
N SER A 345 -8.84 -58.59 -35.94
CA SER A 345 -8.88 -59.90 -35.28
C SER A 345 -10.01 -60.79 -35.82
N ASN A 346 -11.21 -60.24 -36.02
CA ASN A 346 -12.34 -60.97 -36.58
C ASN A 346 -12.10 -61.33 -38.07
N GLU A 347 -11.57 -60.40 -38.87
CA GLU A 347 -11.19 -60.66 -40.27
C GLU A 347 -10.17 -61.81 -40.36
N LEU A 348 -9.20 -61.87 -39.43
CA LEU A 348 -8.17 -62.92 -39.38
C LEU A 348 -8.76 -64.32 -39.09
N VAL A 349 -9.77 -64.39 -38.21
CA VAL A 349 -10.42 -65.65 -37.82
C VAL A 349 -11.32 -66.17 -38.94
N LEU A 350 -11.98 -65.28 -39.67
CA LEU A 350 -12.93 -65.62 -40.74
C LEU A 350 -12.28 -65.91 -42.10
N LEU A 351 -10.94 -65.97 -42.18
CA LEU A 351 -10.22 -66.34 -43.40
C LEU A 351 -10.53 -67.78 -43.80
N ASP A 352 -11.08 -67.94 -45.01
CA ASP A 352 -11.40 -69.23 -45.62
C ASP A 352 -11.11 -69.20 -47.14
N GLY A 353 -11.03 -70.36 -47.79
CA GLY A 353 -10.73 -70.51 -49.23
C GLY A 353 -9.26 -70.83 -49.55
N ASP A 354 -8.80 -70.49 -50.75
CA ASP A 354 -7.45 -70.85 -51.23
C ASP A 354 -6.32 -70.21 -50.41
N LEU A 355 -5.28 -71.00 -50.09
CA LEU A 355 -4.19 -70.60 -49.20
C LEU A 355 -3.36 -69.42 -49.75
N ASP A 356 -3.18 -69.29 -51.07
CA ASP A 356 -2.43 -68.18 -51.65
C ASP A 356 -3.23 -66.87 -51.53
N LEU A 357 -4.55 -66.93 -51.72
CA LEU A 357 -5.46 -65.81 -51.47
C LEU A 357 -5.52 -65.43 -49.99
N GLN A 358 -5.56 -66.42 -49.08
CA GLN A 358 -5.52 -66.16 -47.64
C GLN A 358 -4.20 -65.48 -47.22
N LEU A 359 -3.05 -65.92 -47.75
CA LEU A 359 -1.76 -65.30 -47.45
C LEU A 359 -1.69 -63.86 -48.00
N ALA A 360 -2.23 -63.61 -49.19
CA ALA A 360 -2.32 -62.27 -49.74
C ALA A 360 -3.21 -61.36 -48.88
N HIS A 361 -4.33 -61.87 -48.37
CA HIS A 361 -5.21 -61.12 -47.48
C HIS A 361 -4.55 -60.83 -46.13
N VAL A 362 -3.86 -61.80 -45.51
CA VAL A 362 -3.10 -61.58 -44.28
C VAL A 362 -2.01 -60.51 -44.48
N ARG A 363 -1.30 -60.54 -45.61
CA ARG A 363 -0.32 -59.49 -45.95
C ARG A 363 -0.97 -58.12 -46.10
N GLN A 364 -2.15 -58.05 -46.71
CA GLN A 364 -2.93 -56.81 -46.82
C GLN A 364 -3.34 -56.30 -45.43
N LEU A 365 -3.80 -57.17 -44.54
CA LEU A 365 -4.11 -56.79 -43.15
C LEU A 365 -2.88 -56.27 -42.41
N SER A 366 -1.71 -56.89 -42.60
CA SER A 366 -0.45 -56.42 -42.01
C SER A 366 -0.06 -55.01 -42.47
N THR A 367 -0.46 -54.56 -43.67
CA THR A 367 -0.20 -53.16 -44.09
C THR A 367 -1.01 -52.14 -43.30
N ARG A 368 -2.14 -52.54 -42.68
CA ARG A 368 -2.96 -51.66 -41.83
C ARG A 368 -2.34 -51.44 -40.44
N LEU A 369 -1.37 -52.26 -40.03
CA LEU A 369 -0.68 -52.11 -38.73
C LEU A 369 0.13 -50.81 -38.63
N GLY A 370 0.73 -50.34 -39.73
CA GLY A 370 1.52 -49.10 -39.75
C GLY A 370 0.70 -47.87 -39.30
N PRO A 371 -0.42 -47.55 -39.99
CA PRO A 371 -1.30 -46.46 -39.57
C PRO A 371 -1.88 -46.62 -38.15
N MET A 372 -2.07 -47.85 -37.68
CA MET A 372 -2.50 -48.10 -36.30
C MET A 372 -1.39 -47.76 -35.30
N ALA A 373 -0.13 -48.10 -35.58
CA ALA A 373 0.99 -47.72 -34.72
C ALA A 373 1.09 -46.19 -34.56
N ASP A 374 0.88 -45.42 -35.64
CA ASP A 374 0.85 -43.95 -35.58
C ASP A 374 -0.32 -43.43 -34.71
N MET A 375 -1.48 -44.09 -34.79
CA MET A 375 -2.64 -43.76 -33.96
C MET A 375 -2.38 -44.08 -32.48
N LEU A 376 -1.71 -45.19 -32.18
CA LEU A 376 -1.31 -45.57 -30.82
C LEU A 376 -0.34 -44.56 -30.22
N GLU A 377 0.63 -44.06 -31.00
CA GLU A 377 1.51 -42.98 -30.55
C GLU A 377 0.72 -41.69 -30.25
N GLY A 378 -0.29 -41.38 -31.05
CA GLY A 378 -1.24 -40.28 -30.79
C GLY A 378 -2.00 -40.44 -29.47
N ILE A 379 -2.46 -41.67 -29.17
CA ILE A 379 -3.15 -42.01 -27.92
C ILE A 379 -2.20 -41.87 -26.72
N GLN A 380 -0.95 -42.33 -26.84
CA GLN A 380 0.07 -42.20 -25.79
C GLN A 380 0.33 -40.72 -25.45
N ARG A 381 0.45 -39.85 -26.47
CA ARG A 381 0.63 -38.41 -26.24
C ARG A 381 -0.58 -37.77 -25.55
N LEU A 382 -1.80 -38.24 -25.84
CA LEU A 382 -3.00 -37.77 -25.14
C LEU A 382 -3.04 -38.26 -23.70
N ASP A 383 -2.58 -39.49 -23.44
CA ASP A 383 -2.44 -40.04 -22.10
C ASP A 383 -1.45 -39.23 -21.25
N ASP A 384 -0.27 -38.91 -21.80
CA ASP A 384 0.71 -38.03 -21.15
C ASP A 384 0.11 -36.66 -20.77
N GLN A 385 -0.71 -36.08 -21.66
CA GLN A 385 -1.44 -34.83 -21.39
C GLN A 385 -2.51 -34.99 -20.30
N CYS A 386 -3.20 -36.13 -20.26
CA CYS A 386 -4.16 -36.45 -19.20
C CYS A 386 -3.47 -36.58 -17.83
N VAL A 387 -2.32 -37.25 -17.79
CA VAL A 387 -1.49 -37.38 -16.58
C VAL A 387 -0.98 -36.02 -16.11
N GLU A 388 -0.44 -35.19 -17.01
CA GLU A 388 -0.01 -33.83 -16.69
C GLU A 388 -1.19 -32.98 -16.16
N ALA A 389 -2.38 -33.19 -16.73
CA ALA A 389 -3.61 -32.54 -16.29
C ALA A 389 -4.15 -33.08 -14.95
N ASN A 390 -3.54 -34.09 -14.33
CA ASN A 390 -4.11 -34.82 -13.18
C ASN A 390 -5.55 -35.27 -13.48
N ILE A 391 -5.73 -36.00 -14.57
CA ILE A 391 -6.96 -36.73 -14.89
C ILE A 391 -6.72 -38.17 -14.47
N GLU A 392 -7.41 -38.62 -13.43
CA GLU A 392 -7.25 -39.98 -12.87
C GLU A 392 -8.30 -40.96 -13.44
N GLU A 393 -9.47 -40.44 -13.82
CA GLU A 393 -10.60 -41.24 -14.26
C GLU A 393 -11.21 -40.64 -15.54
N ASN A 394 -11.61 -41.52 -16.45
CA ASN A 394 -12.28 -41.17 -17.69
C ASN A 394 -13.54 -42.01 -17.89
N ASP A 395 -14.72 -41.44 -17.64
CA ASP A 395 -16.01 -42.14 -17.77
C ASP A 395 -16.38 -42.48 -19.22
N HIS A 396 -15.64 -41.94 -20.22
CA HIS A 396 -15.95 -42.10 -21.64
C HIS A 396 -15.26 -43.32 -22.29
N THR A 397 -14.33 -43.97 -21.59
CA THR A 397 -13.67 -45.19 -22.08
C THR A 397 -13.22 -46.07 -20.91
N ILE A 398 -13.20 -47.39 -21.13
CA ILE A 398 -12.68 -48.36 -20.16
C ILE A 398 -11.23 -48.77 -20.46
N TYR A 399 -10.68 -48.31 -21.58
CA TYR A 399 -9.37 -48.72 -22.07
C TYR A 399 -8.28 -47.76 -21.61
N SER A 400 -7.16 -48.29 -21.11
CA SER A 400 -5.93 -47.51 -20.89
C SER A 400 -5.01 -47.55 -22.11
N ALA A 401 -4.09 -46.60 -22.21
CA ALA A 401 -3.08 -46.60 -23.27
C ALA A 401 -2.23 -47.89 -23.24
N ASP A 402 -1.91 -48.38 -22.05
CA ASP A 402 -1.17 -49.63 -21.85
C ASP A 402 -1.95 -50.85 -22.33
N ASP A 403 -3.26 -50.93 -22.06
CA ASP A 403 -4.12 -52.01 -22.55
C ASP A 403 -4.15 -52.05 -24.08
N LEU A 404 -4.32 -50.88 -24.72
CA LEU A 404 -4.38 -50.76 -26.17
C LEU A 404 -3.05 -51.15 -26.83
N SER A 405 -1.93 -50.75 -26.22
CA SER A 405 -0.58 -51.12 -26.65
C SER A 405 -0.35 -52.63 -26.55
N PHE A 406 -0.81 -53.24 -25.47
CA PHE A 406 -0.75 -54.69 -25.27
C PHE A 406 -1.61 -55.45 -26.30
N ASP A 407 -2.87 -55.03 -26.49
CA ASP A 407 -3.79 -55.63 -27.46
C ASP A 407 -3.28 -55.51 -28.90
N PHE A 408 -2.67 -54.37 -29.25
CA PHE A 408 -2.03 -54.18 -30.54
C PHE A 408 -0.85 -55.15 -30.74
N GLY A 409 0.02 -55.28 -29.73
CA GLY A 409 1.12 -56.24 -29.77
C GLY A 409 0.65 -57.69 -29.92
N LEU A 410 -0.48 -58.06 -29.31
CA LEU A 410 -1.09 -59.37 -29.50
C LEU A 410 -1.62 -59.58 -30.94
N LEU A 411 -2.25 -58.56 -31.53
CA LEU A 411 -2.72 -58.59 -32.91
C LEU A 411 -1.56 -58.76 -33.90
N GLU A 412 -0.46 -58.02 -33.71
CA GLU A 412 0.75 -58.16 -34.54
C GLU A 412 1.29 -59.59 -34.50
N GLN A 413 1.39 -60.18 -33.30
CA GLN A 413 1.82 -61.56 -33.14
C GLN A 413 0.85 -62.55 -33.79
N ALA A 414 -0.47 -62.32 -33.69
CA ALA A 414 -1.47 -63.19 -34.30
C ALA A 414 -1.37 -63.19 -35.84
N LEU A 415 -1.23 -62.01 -36.46
CA LEU A 415 -1.00 -61.85 -37.89
C LEU A 415 0.28 -62.55 -38.35
N GLN A 416 1.39 -62.36 -37.62
CA GLN A 416 2.66 -63.02 -37.92
C GLN A 416 2.55 -64.55 -37.84
N LYS A 417 1.95 -65.07 -36.77
CA LYS A 417 1.74 -66.52 -36.58
C LYS A 417 0.85 -67.11 -37.68
N LYS A 418 -0.26 -66.43 -38.03
CA LYS A 418 -1.17 -66.87 -39.10
C LYS A 418 -0.48 -66.84 -40.46
N SER A 419 0.29 -65.79 -40.77
CA SER A 419 1.08 -65.70 -42.01
C SER A 419 2.10 -66.83 -42.10
N ALA A 420 2.83 -67.12 -41.02
CA ALA A 420 3.81 -68.20 -40.97
C ALA A 420 3.14 -69.57 -41.13
N PHE A 421 2.00 -69.79 -40.46
CA PHE A 421 1.23 -71.03 -40.56
C PHE A 421 0.74 -71.27 -41.99
N ILE A 422 0.10 -70.28 -42.63
CA ILE A 422 -0.38 -70.40 -44.02
C ILE A 422 0.79 -70.64 -44.98
N SER A 423 1.90 -69.92 -44.81
CA SER A 423 3.10 -70.10 -45.65
C SER A 423 3.65 -71.54 -45.55
N ASN A 424 3.71 -72.09 -44.34
CA ASN A 424 4.12 -73.48 -44.14
C ASN A 424 3.13 -74.47 -44.79
N GLN A 425 1.82 -74.22 -44.72
CA GLN A 425 0.82 -75.07 -45.37
C GLN A 425 0.91 -75.02 -46.91
N ILE A 426 1.22 -73.87 -47.50
CA ILE A 426 1.46 -73.75 -48.95
C ILE A 426 2.69 -74.57 -49.37
N VAL A 427 3.78 -74.51 -48.59
CA VAL A 427 4.98 -75.32 -48.85
C VAL A 427 4.67 -76.81 -48.75
N SER A 428 3.93 -77.24 -47.73
CA SER A 428 3.48 -78.63 -47.59
C SER A 428 2.60 -79.08 -48.75
N ARG A 429 1.67 -78.24 -49.23
CA ARG A 429 0.83 -78.51 -50.42
C ARG A 429 1.67 -78.69 -51.69
N ASN A 430 2.73 -77.90 -51.86
CA ASN A 430 3.60 -77.96 -53.04
C ASN A 430 4.67 -79.06 -52.95
N MET A 431 4.96 -79.60 -51.76
CA MET A 431 5.87 -80.73 -51.56
C MET A 431 5.23 -82.09 -51.80
N THR A 432 3.90 -82.18 -51.82
CA THR A 432 3.18 -83.36 -52.30
C THR A 432 2.76 -83.12 -53.75
N ASN A 433 3.36 -83.85 -54.69
CA ASN A 433 2.89 -83.92 -56.09
C ASN A 433 1.54 -84.67 -56.18
N LEU A 434 0.54 -84.21 -55.45
CA LEU A 434 -0.81 -84.77 -55.43
C LEU A 434 -1.76 -83.76 -56.04
N THR A 435 -2.43 -84.17 -57.12
CA THR A 435 -3.44 -83.34 -57.78
C THR A 435 -4.68 -83.19 -56.89
N PRO A 436 -5.48 -82.11 -57.01
CA PRO A 436 -6.73 -81.95 -56.25
C PRO A 436 -7.67 -83.16 -56.35
N ALA A 437 -7.71 -83.82 -57.51
CA ALA A 437 -8.48 -85.04 -57.72
C ALA A 437 -7.96 -86.23 -56.88
N GLN A 438 -6.64 -86.34 -56.66
CA GLN A 438 -6.06 -87.38 -55.81
C GLN A 438 -6.29 -87.11 -54.33
N LEU A 439 -6.30 -85.85 -53.89
CA LEU A 439 -6.69 -85.48 -52.53
C LEU A 439 -8.16 -85.79 -52.24
N GLU A 440 -9.04 -85.52 -53.20
CA GLU A 440 -10.47 -85.83 -53.12
C GLU A 440 -10.72 -87.35 -53.11
N GLU A 441 -9.93 -88.12 -53.87
CA GLU A 441 -9.93 -89.59 -53.83
C GLU A 441 -9.42 -90.12 -52.47
N PHE A 442 -8.36 -89.53 -51.90
CA PHE A 442 -7.89 -89.89 -50.56
C PHE A 442 -8.91 -89.54 -49.47
N GLU A 443 -9.54 -88.38 -49.53
CA GLU A 443 -10.59 -87.97 -48.59
C GLU A 443 -11.82 -88.87 -48.69
N SER A 444 -12.27 -89.17 -49.93
CA SER A 444 -13.40 -90.07 -50.16
C SER A 444 -13.10 -91.48 -49.65
N THR A 445 -11.90 -92.01 -49.90
CA THR A 445 -11.48 -93.32 -49.41
C THR A 445 -11.39 -93.32 -47.88
N PHE A 446 -10.79 -92.29 -47.29
CA PHE A 446 -10.72 -92.15 -45.84
C PHE A 446 -12.11 -92.11 -45.19
N ARG A 447 -13.03 -91.28 -45.71
CA ARG A 447 -14.41 -91.18 -45.20
C ARG A 447 -15.23 -92.47 -45.40
N HIS A 448 -14.94 -93.25 -46.44
CA HIS A 448 -15.58 -94.55 -46.64
C HIS A 448 -15.23 -95.54 -45.51
N PHE A 449 -14.00 -95.49 -44.99
CA PHE A 449 -13.55 -96.40 -43.93
C PHE A 449 -13.71 -95.84 -42.51
N ASP A 450 -13.83 -94.51 -42.34
CA ASP A 450 -14.16 -93.87 -41.06
C ASP A 450 -15.67 -93.96 -40.79
N ASN A 451 -16.14 -95.16 -40.47
CA ASN A 451 -17.55 -95.43 -40.18
C ASN A 451 -18.07 -94.65 -38.96
N ARG A 452 -17.18 -94.15 -38.12
CA ARG A 452 -17.51 -93.41 -36.89
C ARG A 452 -17.47 -91.89 -37.08
N GLN A 453 -17.06 -91.40 -38.24
CA GLN A 453 -16.83 -89.98 -38.52
C GLN A 453 -15.96 -89.32 -37.44
N SER A 454 -15.00 -90.07 -36.88
CA SER A 454 -14.11 -89.58 -35.83
C SER A 454 -12.95 -88.75 -36.35
N ASN A 455 -12.84 -88.56 -37.67
CA ASN A 455 -11.69 -87.99 -38.36
C ASN A 455 -10.37 -88.73 -38.02
N SER A 456 -10.49 -90.02 -37.68
CA SER A 456 -9.37 -90.93 -37.41
C SER A 456 -9.81 -92.36 -37.71
N LEU A 457 -8.90 -93.17 -38.26
CA LEU A 457 -9.16 -94.58 -38.58
C LEU A 457 -8.63 -95.45 -37.44
N SER A 458 -9.48 -96.31 -36.88
CA SER A 458 -9.03 -97.33 -35.94
C SER A 458 -8.11 -98.35 -36.63
N SER A 459 -7.32 -99.10 -35.86
CA SER A 459 -6.39 -100.11 -36.41
C SER A 459 -7.07 -101.08 -37.39
N ALA A 460 -8.31 -101.48 -37.11
CA ALA A 460 -9.09 -102.34 -38.00
C ALA A 460 -9.55 -101.63 -39.29
N GLU A 461 -9.98 -100.37 -39.19
CA GLU A 461 -10.42 -99.57 -40.34
C GLU A 461 -9.26 -99.16 -41.24
N PHE A 462 -8.11 -98.85 -40.65
CA PHE A 462 -6.88 -98.55 -41.38
C PHE A 462 -6.35 -99.79 -42.11
N ASN A 463 -6.39 -100.96 -41.48
CA ASN A 463 -6.03 -102.22 -42.14
C ASN A 463 -6.98 -102.52 -43.31
N ALA A 464 -8.29 -102.32 -43.12
CA ALA A 464 -9.30 -102.50 -44.16
C ALA A 464 -9.09 -101.53 -45.34
N ALA A 465 -8.73 -100.27 -45.06
CA ALA A 465 -8.42 -99.28 -46.08
C ALA A 465 -7.18 -99.69 -46.90
N LEU A 466 -6.10 -100.14 -46.26
CA LEU A 466 -4.90 -100.63 -46.94
C LEU A 466 -5.17 -101.89 -47.77
N ALA A 467 -5.95 -102.83 -47.23
CA ALA A 467 -6.35 -104.03 -47.96
C ALA A 467 -7.19 -103.68 -49.21
N SER A 468 -8.05 -102.65 -49.13
CA SER A 468 -8.82 -102.18 -50.29
C SER A 468 -7.96 -101.56 -51.39
N LEU A 469 -6.80 -101.01 -51.03
CA LEU A 469 -5.77 -100.51 -51.93
C LEU A 469 -4.82 -101.63 -52.44
N GLY A 470 -5.08 -102.88 -52.05
CA GLY A 470 -4.28 -104.05 -52.46
C GLY A 470 -2.98 -104.22 -51.69
N ILE A 471 -2.79 -103.50 -50.58
CA ILE A 471 -1.59 -103.56 -49.74
C ILE A 471 -1.93 -104.37 -48.49
N MET A 472 -1.36 -105.57 -48.38
CA MET A 472 -1.48 -106.40 -47.17
C MET A 472 -0.12 -106.58 -46.53
N TYR A 473 -0.03 -106.25 -45.24
CA TYR A 473 1.14 -106.49 -44.41
C TYR A 473 0.88 -107.70 -43.51
N GLU A 474 1.92 -108.43 -43.12
CA GLU A 474 1.79 -109.42 -42.05
C GLU A 474 1.51 -108.70 -40.71
N GLU A 475 0.78 -109.35 -39.80
CA GLU A 475 0.25 -108.71 -38.57
C GLU A 475 1.31 -107.97 -37.74
N GLU A 476 2.54 -108.51 -37.64
CA GLU A 476 3.64 -107.89 -36.90
C GLU A 476 4.15 -106.59 -37.56
N ASP A 477 4.20 -106.54 -38.89
CA ASP A 477 4.63 -105.35 -39.64
C ASP A 477 3.54 -104.28 -39.66
N PHE A 478 2.28 -104.68 -39.78
CA PHE A 478 1.14 -103.76 -39.70
C PHE A 478 1.08 -103.03 -38.35
N ALA A 479 1.27 -103.75 -37.25
CA ALA A 479 1.27 -103.17 -35.91
C ALA A 479 2.39 -102.12 -35.73
N ARG A 480 3.59 -102.36 -36.29
CA ARG A 480 4.68 -101.36 -36.28
C ARG A 480 4.37 -100.14 -37.13
N ILE A 481 3.82 -100.33 -38.33
CA ILE A 481 3.48 -99.23 -39.25
C ILE A 481 2.37 -98.38 -38.65
N PHE A 482 1.30 -99.00 -38.13
CA PHE A 482 0.20 -98.29 -37.51
C PHE A 482 0.67 -97.46 -36.31
N ALA A 483 1.55 -98.00 -35.45
CA ALA A 483 2.11 -97.28 -34.31
C ALA A 483 3.02 -96.08 -34.68
N GLN A 484 3.55 -96.04 -35.90
CA GLN A 484 4.32 -94.87 -36.39
C GLN A 484 3.42 -93.77 -36.98
N CYS A 485 2.19 -94.11 -37.37
CA CYS A 485 1.24 -93.21 -38.02
C CYS A 485 0.12 -92.71 -37.09
N SER A 486 -0.12 -93.39 -35.97
CA SER A 486 -1.14 -93.07 -34.96
C SER A 486 -0.73 -92.00 -33.96
#